data_AF-A0A5C6S4R4-F1
#
_entry.id   AF-A0A5C6S4R4-F1
#
_cell.length_a   1.000
_cell.length_b   1.000
_cell.length_c   1.000
_cell.angle_alpha   90.00
_cell.angle_beta   90.00
_cell.angle_gamma   90.00
#
_symmetry.space_group_name_H-M   'P 1'
#
loop_
_entity.id
_entity.type
_entity.pdbx_description
1 polymer ?
#
loop_
_entity_poly.entity_id
_entity_poly.type
_entity_poly.pdbx_seq_one_letter_code
_entity_poly.pdbx_strand_id
1 'polypeptide(L)'
;MKTLFYWASIALAPFILGGCQPEMELSSVDPVNWSRRKAQPPAADSLSWAEAYLPVYSQIYVRTERMTYDLTVTVSMRNINPSDSIYLGYARYYDTHGELIRTYFDTPIYLAPLETVEIVIDDTDRDGGTGANFLFSWLAPDAHPPLVEAVMISASGQQGISFLTRSVDL
;
A
#
# COMPACT_ATOMS: atom_id res chain seq x y z
N MET A 1 -41.30 60.78 -36.87
CA MET A 1 -40.28 60.92 -35.82
C MET A 1 -39.68 59.54 -35.57
N LYS A 2 -38.37 59.39 -35.82
CA LYS A 2 -37.65 58.09 -35.85
C LYS A 2 -37.40 57.61 -34.41
N THR A 3 -37.83 56.40 -34.06
CA THR A 3 -37.41 55.71 -32.84
C THR A 3 -36.18 54.85 -33.14
N LEU A 4 -35.04 55.21 -32.53
CA LEU A 4 -33.77 54.49 -32.64
C LEU A 4 -33.80 53.25 -31.73
N PHE A 5 -33.66 52.07 -32.32
CA PHE A 5 -33.37 50.82 -31.62
C PHE A 5 -31.87 50.77 -31.29
N TYR A 6 -31.50 50.71 -30.01
CA TYR A 6 -30.16 50.33 -29.57
C TYR A 6 -30.19 48.89 -29.10
N TRP A 7 -29.60 47.99 -29.89
CA TRP A 7 -29.32 46.61 -29.48
C TRP A 7 -27.94 46.59 -28.82
N ALA A 8 -27.89 46.41 -27.49
CA ALA A 8 -26.65 46.17 -26.78
C ALA A 8 -26.26 44.69 -26.97
N SER A 9 -25.30 44.42 -27.85
CA SER A 9 -24.72 43.10 -28.04
C SER A 9 -23.83 42.75 -26.85
N ILE A 10 -24.36 41.98 -25.89
CA ILE A 10 -23.57 41.40 -24.80
C ILE A 10 -22.83 40.19 -25.36
N ALA A 11 -21.53 40.35 -25.65
CA ALA A 11 -20.65 39.25 -26.02
C ALA A 11 -20.34 38.41 -24.76
N LEU A 12 -20.95 37.24 -24.65
CA LEU A 12 -20.70 36.28 -23.58
C LEU A 12 -19.42 35.49 -23.90
N ALA A 13 -18.29 35.89 -23.31
CA ALA A 13 -17.04 35.15 -23.42
C ALA A 13 -17.13 33.85 -22.60
N PRO A 14 -16.80 32.68 -23.16
CA PRO A 14 -16.83 31.42 -22.43
C PRO A 14 -15.67 31.41 -21.42
N PHE A 15 -16.01 31.47 -20.15
CA PHE A 15 -15.07 31.35 -19.03
C PHE A 15 -14.68 29.87 -18.91
N ILE A 16 -13.59 29.47 -19.57
CA ILE A 16 -13.03 28.12 -19.45
C ILE A 16 -12.38 28.04 -18.06
N LEU A 17 -13.14 27.54 -17.09
CA LEU A 17 -12.61 27.13 -15.80
C LEU A 17 -11.81 25.85 -16.01
N GLY A 18 -10.53 26.00 -16.37
CA GLY A 18 -9.54 24.95 -16.27
C GLY A 18 -9.29 24.64 -14.79
N GLY A 19 -10.15 23.79 -14.22
CA GLY A 19 -9.92 23.20 -12.91
C GLY A 19 -8.78 22.18 -13.03
N CYS A 20 -7.58 22.57 -12.62
CA CYS A 20 -6.57 21.61 -12.22
C CYS A 20 -7.11 20.94 -10.95
N GLN A 21 -7.60 19.70 -11.06
CA GLN A 21 -7.77 18.87 -9.87
C GLN A 21 -6.36 18.55 -9.37
N PRO A 22 -5.98 18.93 -8.13
CA PRO A 22 -4.76 18.42 -7.56
C PRO A 22 -4.90 16.90 -7.49
N GLU A 23 -3.95 16.20 -8.11
CA GLU A 23 -3.82 14.75 -7.99
C GLU A 23 -3.66 14.44 -6.50
N MET A 24 -4.63 13.73 -5.94
CA MET A 24 -4.63 13.35 -4.54
C MET A 24 -3.37 12.50 -4.33
N GLU A 25 -2.35 13.04 -3.65
CA GLU A 25 -1.22 12.25 -3.19
C GLU A 25 -1.78 11.16 -2.29
N LEU A 26 -1.79 9.92 -2.79
CA LEU A 26 -2.19 8.74 -2.05
C LEU A 26 -1.27 8.64 -0.83
N SER A 27 -1.80 8.90 0.37
CA SER A 27 -1.01 9.00 1.62
C SER A 27 -0.30 7.70 2.00
N SER A 28 -0.65 6.61 1.32
CA SER A 28 0.03 5.31 1.30
C SER A 28 1.56 5.35 1.21
N VAL A 29 2.15 6.46 0.74
CA VAL A 29 3.60 6.53 0.48
C VAL A 29 4.45 6.66 1.74
N ASP A 30 3.99 7.18 2.91
CA ASP A 30 4.86 7.06 4.09
C ASP A 30 4.28 7.36 5.50
N PRO A 31 4.00 6.33 6.33
CA PRO A 31 4.12 6.46 7.78
C PRO A 31 5.55 6.13 8.30
N VAL A 32 6.41 5.47 7.51
CA VAL A 32 7.70 4.91 7.96
C VAL A 32 8.85 5.27 7.00
N ASN A 33 9.60 6.32 7.32
CA ASN A 33 10.74 6.76 6.50
C ASN A 33 11.77 5.63 6.27
N TRP A 34 11.67 4.96 5.12
CA TRP A 34 12.49 3.80 4.76
C TRP A 34 13.97 4.15 4.65
N SER A 35 14.27 5.39 4.26
CA SER A 35 15.64 5.87 4.10
C SER A 35 16.42 5.87 5.41
N ARG A 36 15.76 6.08 6.55
CA ARG A 36 16.40 6.02 7.89
C ARG A 36 16.71 4.59 8.35
N ARG A 37 16.07 3.58 7.75
CA ARG A 37 16.20 2.17 8.13
C ARG A 37 17.23 1.42 7.29
N LYS A 38 17.77 2.06 6.24
CA LYS A 38 18.79 1.47 5.37
C LYS A 38 19.94 0.94 6.21
N ALA A 39 20.22 -0.35 6.04
CA ALA A 39 21.32 -1.01 6.71
C ALA A 39 22.07 -1.89 5.72
N GLN A 40 23.36 -2.05 5.96
CA GLN A 40 24.15 -3.04 5.24
C GLN A 40 24.06 -4.35 6.03
N PRO A 41 23.45 -5.41 5.46
CA PRO A 41 23.39 -6.69 6.14
C PRO A 41 24.80 -7.24 6.36
N PRO A 42 25.02 -8.05 7.41
CA PRO A 42 26.31 -8.65 7.68
C PRO A 42 26.76 -9.50 6.47
N ALA A 43 28.01 -9.32 6.05
CA ALA A 43 28.63 -10.14 5.02
C ALA A 43 29.03 -11.47 5.65
N ALA A 44 28.14 -12.45 5.64
CA ALA A 44 28.45 -13.82 6.02
C ALA A 44 28.15 -14.76 4.85
N ASP A 45 29.10 -15.64 4.55
CA ASP A 45 29.07 -16.55 3.39
C ASP A 45 27.90 -17.56 3.43
N SER A 46 27.23 -17.71 4.57
CA SER A 46 26.11 -18.64 4.78
C SER A 46 24.72 -17.99 4.77
N LEU A 47 24.61 -16.66 4.64
CA LEU A 47 23.31 -15.98 4.63
C LEU A 47 22.71 -16.00 3.23
N SER A 48 21.51 -16.57 3.12
CA SER A 48 20.70 -16.53 1.90
C SER A 48 19.50 -15.60 2.08
N TRP A 49 19.02 -15.04 0.98
CA TRP A 49 17.74 -14.35 0.96
C TRP A 49 16.62 -15.37 0.76
N ALA A 50 15.55 -15.22 1.53
CA ALA A 50 14.30 -15.95 1.37
C ALA A 50 13.18 -14.98 1.00
N GLU A 51 12.08 -15.51 0.48
CA GLU A 51 10.92 -14.72 0.05
C GLU A 51 9.65 -15.23 0.74
N ALA A 52 8.71 -14.30 0.96
CA ALA A 52 7.40 -14.62 1.51
C ALA A 52 6.30 -13.86 0.76
N TYR A 53 5.22 -14.56 0.46
CA TYR A 53 4.04 -14.04 -0.22
C TYR A 53 2.93 -13.73 0.79
N LEU A 54 2.37 -12.53 0.75
CA LEU A 54 1.24 -12.12 1.60
C LEU A 54 0.05 -11.70 0.74
N PRO A 55 -1.08 -12.42 0.77
CA PRO A 55 -2.29 -11.96 0.08
C PRO A 55 -2.88 -10.75 0.81
N VAL A 56 -3.24 -9.70 0.06
CA VAL A 56 -3.95 -8.54 0.59
C VAL A 56 -5.12 -8.14 -0.31
N TYR A 57 -6.07 -7.37 0.22
CA TYR A 57 -7.28 -7.02 -0.50
C TYR A 57 -7.57 -5.54 -0.24
N SER A 58 -7.40 -4.69 -1.26
CA SER A 58 -7.91 -3.31 -1.20
C SER A 58 -9.43 -3.28 -1.43
N GLN A 59 -9.97 -4.35 -2.03
CA GLN A 59 -11.40 -4.53 -2.24
C GLN A 59 -11.83 -5.98 -1.97
N ILE A 60 -13.05 -6.17 -1.48
CA ILE A 60 -13.64 -7.51 -1.29
C ILE A 60 -15.06 -7.58 -1.81
N TYR A 61 -15.43 -8.67 -2.49
CA TYR A 61 -16.78 -8.87 -3.02
C TYR A 61 -17.79 -9.08 -1.90
N VAL A 62 -18.96 -8.46 -2.06
CA VAL A 62 -20.08 -8.55 -1.13
C VAL A 62 -21.34 -8.84 -1.91
N ARG A 63 -22.06 -9.91 -1.53
CA ARG A 63 -23.31 -10.40 -2.13
C ARG A 63 -23.20 -10.90 -3.58
N THR A 64 -22.51 -10.18 -4.47
CA THR A 64 -22.38 -10.50 -5.90
C THR A 64 -21.01 -10.07 -6.43
N GLU A 65 -20.63 -10.59 -7.59
CA GLU A 65 -19.38 -10.20 -8.30
C GLU A 65 -19.36 -8.74 -8.80
N ARG A 66 -20.46 -8.01 -8.70
CA ARG A 66 -20.55 -6.59 -9.14
C ARG A 66 -20.45 -5.59 -8.00
N MET A 67 -20.39 -6.06 -6.75
CA MET A 67 -20.42 -5.20 -5.58
C MET A 67 -19.22 -5.53 -4.70
N THR A 68 -18.38 -4.53 -4.46
CA THR A 68 -17.24 -4.63 -3.55
C THR A 68 -17.33 -3.57 -2.45
N TYR A 69 -16.65 -3.84 -1.33
CA TYR A 69 -16.29 -2.81 -0.37
C TYR A 69 -14.80 -2.55 -0.44
N ASP A 70 -14.44 -1.29 -0.29
CA ASP A 70 -13.05 -0.85 -0.21
C ASP A 70 -12.54 -1.02 1.23
N LEU A 71 -11.26 -1.35 1.35
CA LEU A 71 -10.60 -1.79 2.58
C LEU A 71 -9.32 -0.98 2.81
N THR A 72 -9.15 -0.46 4.02
CA THR A 72 -7.83 -0.05 4.50
C THR A 72 -7.02 -1.31 4.78
N VAL A 73 -5.81 -1.40 4.23
CA VAL A 73 -4.89 -2.52 4.46
C VAL A 73 -3.77 -2.06 5.38
N THR A 74 -3.60 -2.71 6.52
CA THR A 74 -2.43 -2.54 7.39
C THR A 74 -1.59 -3.80 7.32
N VAL A 75 -0.44 -3.74 6.66
CA VAL A 75 0.57 -4.79 6.66
C VAL A 75 1.52 -4.55 7.82
N SER A 76 1.68 -5.52 8.71
CA SER A 76 2.64 -5.49 9.82
C SER A 76 3.75 -6.51 9.58
N MET A 77 5.00 -6.03 9.49
CA MET A 77 6.21 -6.84 9.46
C MET A 77 6.86 -6.81 10.85
N ARG A 78 7.00 -7.96 11.49
CA ARG A 78 7.42 -8.08 12.90
C ARG A 78 8.70 -8.90 13.03
N ASN A 79 9.67 -8.34 13.74
CA ASN A 79 10.78 -9.13 14.25
C ASN A 79 10.34 -9.84 15.53
N ILE A 80 10.18 -11.17 15.48
CA ILE A 80 9.80 -11.96 16.65
C ILE A 80 11.00 -12.42 17.49
N ASN A 81 12.22 -12.11 17.06
CA ASN A 81 13.43 -12.39 17.81
C ASN A 81 13.58 -11.38 18.96
N PRO A 82 13.77 -11.85 20.22
CA PRO A 82 13.92 -10.97 21.37
C PRO A 82 15.33 -10.36 21.52
N SER A 83 16.33 -10.85 20.79
CA SER A 83 17.74 -10.51 21.00
C SER A 83 18.42 -9.92 19.77
N ASP A 84 18.10 -10.42 18.57
CA ASP A 84 18.79 -10.04 17.34
C ASP A 84 17.89 -9.25 16.38
N SER A 85 18.53 -8.40 15.59
CA SER A 85 17.87 -7.71 14.48
C SER A 85 17.76 -8.62 13.26
N ILE A 86 16.70 -8.46 12.49
CA ILE A 86 16.52 -9.11 11.19
C ILE A 86 16.62 -8.09 10.07
N TYR A 87 16.82 -8.55 8.83
CA TYR A 87 16.95 -7.68 7.67
C TYR A 87 15.90 -8.03 6.62
N LEU A 88 15.19 -7.01 6.11
CA LEU A 88 14.30 -7.14 4.96
C LEU A 88 14.98 -6.52 3.75
N GLY A 89 14.93 -7.20 2.60
CA GLY A 89 15.57 -6.77 1.36
C GLY A 89 14.65 -5.85 0.58
N TYR A 90 13.40 -6.26 0.39
CA TYR A 90 12.39 -5.48 -0.31
C TYR A 90 10.96 -5.78 0.17
N ALA A 91 10.05 -4.86 -0.14
CA ALA A 91 8.61 -5.06 -0.08
C ALA A 91 7.96 -4.52 -1.37
N ARG A 92 7.38 -5.43 -2.16
CA ARG A 92 6.79 -5.14 -3.47
C ARG A 92 5.31 -5.47 -3.44
N TYR A 93 4.48 -4.55 -3.94
CA TYR A 93 3.03 -4.64 -3.96
C TYR A 93 2.52 -4.85 -5.38
N TYR A 94 1.76 -5.93 -5.59
CA TYR A 94 1.21 -6.35 -6.87
C TYR A 94 -0.31 -6.30 -6.86
N ASP A 95 -0.90 -6.02 -8.02
CA ASP A 95 -2.35 -6.02 -8.22
C ASP A 95 -2.93 -7.44 -8.37
N THR A 96 -4.23 -7.51 -8.62
CA THR A 96 -4.97 -8.76 -8.84
C THR A 96 -4.51 -9.54 -10.08
N HIS A 97 -3.84 -8.87 -11.03
CA HIS A 97 -3.33 -9.46 -12.27
C HIS A 97 -1.85 -9.85 -12.18
N GLY A 98 -1.20 -9.56 -11.05
CA GLY A 98 0.23 -9.81 -10.84
C GLY A 98 1.13 -8.71 -11.42
N GLU A 99 0.59 -7.53 -11.72
CA GLU A 99 1.36 -6.37 -12.12
C GLU A 99 1.93 -5.64 -10.90
N LEU A 100 3.20 -5.25 -10.95
CA LEU A 100 3.85 -4.52 -9.87
C LEU A 100 3.30 -3.08 -9.81
N ILE A 101 2.57 -2.75 -8.75
CA ILE A 101 2.02 -1.42 -8.53
C ILE A 101 3.08 -0.52 -7.88
N ARG A 102 3.68 -0.97 -6.76
CA ARG A 102 4.59 -0.16 -5.94
C ARG A 102 5.69 -0.99 -5.31
N THR A 103 6.84 -0.36 -5.12
CA THR A 103 7.93 -0.88 -4.30
C THR A 103 8.14 0.07 -3.13
N TYR A 104 7.87 -0.40 -1.91
CA TYR A 104 7.98 0.43 -0.70
C TYR A 104 9.44 0.62 -0.27
N PHE A 105 10.24 -0.44 -0.41
CA PHE A 105 11.69 -0.39 -0.31
C PHE A 105 12.29 -1.53 -1.14
N ASP A 106 13.47 -1.30 -1.70
CA ASP A 106 14.30 -2.26 -2.46
C ASP A 106 15.76 -2.28 -2.00
N THR A 107 16.07 -1.49 -0.97
CA THR A 107 17.35 -1.50 -0.28
C THR A 107 17.17 -2.17 1.08
N PRO A 108 18.14 -3.01 1.54
CA PRO A 108 18.01 -3.68 2.81
C PRO A 108 17.75 -2.72 3.97
N ILE A 109 16.76 -3.06 4.79
CA ILE A 109 16.43 -2.39 6.04
C ILE A 109 16.56 -3.36 7.20
N TYR A 110 16.81 -2.86 8.41
CA TYR A 110 16.79 -3.69 9.61
C TYR A 110 15.49 -3.48 10.41
N LEU A 111 15.08 -4.52 11.14
CA LEU A 111 14.09 -4.45 12.20
C LEU A 111 14.79 -4.84 13.51
N ALA A 112 14.74 -3.95 14.50
CA ALA A 112 15.29 -4.19 15.83
C ALA A 112 14.55 -5.36 16.53
N PRO A 113 15.12 -5.95 17.60
CA PRO A 113 14.44 -6.99 18.36
C PRO A 113 13.04 -6.56 18.80
N LEU A 114 12.04 -7.42 18.59
CA LEU A 114 10.63 -7.16 18.89
C LEU A 114 10.01 -5.94 18.17
N GLU A 115 10.69 -5.34 17.19
CA GLU A 115 10.17 -4.21 16.43
C GLU A 115 9.08 -4.65 15.44
N THR A 116 8.09 -3.78 15.24
CA THR A 116 7.09 -3.89 14.18
C THR A 116 7.19 -2.68 13.26
N VAL A 117 7.16 -2.93 11.95
CA VAL A 117 7.10 -1.91 10.91
C VAL A 117 5.85 -2.13 10.08
N GLU A 118 5.16 -1.05 9.74
CA GLU A 118 3.86 -1.12 9.07
C GLU A 118 3.85 -0.39 7.74
N ILE A 119 3.09 -0.96 6.80
CA ILE A 119 2.66 -0.30 5.57
C ILE A 119 1.14 -0.16 5.67
N VAL A 120 0.63 1.05 5.41
CA VAL A 120 -0.80 1.33 5.43
C VAL A 120 -1.23 1.77 4.02
N ILE A 121 -2.21 1.07 3.46
CA ILE A 121 -2.86 1.43 2.19
C ILE A 121 -4.26 1.93 2.54
N ASP A 122 -4.54 3.18 2.18
CA ASP A 122 -5.83 3.83 2.44
C ASP A 122 -6.97 3.13 1.68
N ASP A 123 -8.20 3.16 2.20
CA ASP A 123 -9.36 2.55 1.54
C ASP A 123 -9.70 3.20 0.19
N THR A 124 -9.31 4.46 -0.01
CA THR A 124 -9.45 5.14 -1.30
C THR A 124 -8.52 4.61 -2.39
N ASP A 125 -7.49 3.84 -2.02
CA ASP A 125 -6.53 3.24 -2.92
C ASP A 125 -7.02 1.89 -3.43
N ARG A 126 -7.48 1.87 -4.68
CA ARG A 126 -8.12 0.69 -5.29
C ARG A 126 -7.18 -0.08 -6.21
N ASP A 127 -5.92 0.34 -6.33
CA ASP A 127 -4.98 -0.18 -7.35
C ASP A 127 -4.75 -1.69 -7.18
N GLY A 128 -4.80 -2.21 -5.95
CA GLY A 128 -4.70 -3.64 -5.68
C GLY A 128 -5.83 -4.51 -6.23
N GLY A 129 -7.04 -3.96 -6.36
CA GLY A 129 -8.25 -4.71 -6.63
C GLY A 129 -8.59 -5.78 -5.57
N THR A 130 -9.17 -6.89 -6.04
CA THR A 130 -9.77 -7.94 -5.20
C THR A 130 -8.86 -9.15 -4.94
N GLY A 131 -7.60 -9.10 -5.34
CA GLY A 131 -6.65 -10.20 -5.22
C GLY A 131 -5.20 -9.74 -5.19
N ALA A 132 -4.95 -8.56 -4.63
CA ALA A 132 -3.62 -7.99 -4.52
C ALA A 132 -2.69 -8.84 -3.63
N ASN A 133 -1.40 -8.57 -3.69
CA ASN A 133 -0.44 -9.27 -2.85
C ASN A 133 0.84 -8.49 -2.64
N PHE A 134 1.55 -8.85 -1.59
CA PHE A 134 2.91 -8.42 -1.37
C PHE A 134 3.89 -9.59 -1.53
N LEU A 135 5.04 -9.27 -2.11
CA LEU A 135 6.24 -10.09 -2.05
C LEU A 135 7.26 -9.39 -1.16
N PHE A 136 7.71 -10.10 -0.13
CA PHE A 136 8.76 -9.64 0.77
C PHE A 136 9.99 -10.50 0.56
N SER A 137 11.16 -9.87 0.64
CA SER A 137 12.41 -10.60 0.83
C SER A 137 13.00 -10.28 2.19
N TRP A 138 13.54 -11.31 2.84
CA TRP A 138 14.23 -11.19 4.11
C TRP A 138 15.50 -12.00 4.07
N LEU A 139 16.52 -11.52 4.77
CA LEU A 139 17.76 -12.24 4.92
C LEU A 139 17.51 -13.34 5.92
N ALA A 140 17.71 -14.59 5.53
CA ALA A 140 17.55 -15.76 6.38
C ALA A 140 18.87 -16.09 7.10
N PRO A 141 19.09 -15.61 8.34
CA PRO A 141 20.02 -16.28 9.24
C PRO A 141 19.42 -17.61 9.70
N ASP A 142 20.19 -18.39 10.46
CA ASP A 142 19.71 -19.57 11.21
C ASP A 142 18.59 -19.24 12.25
N ALA A 143 18.00 -18.03 12.21
CA ALA A 143 16.94 -17.55 13.09
C ALA A 143 15.55 -17.63 12.43
N HIS A 144 14.52 -17.40 13.24
CA HIS A 144 13.11 -17.44 12.83
C HIS A 144 12.79 -16.39 11.76
N PRO A 145 11.92 -16.73 10.77
CA PRO A 145 11.45 -15.76 9.79
C PRO A 145 10.70 -14.59 10.46
N PRO A 146 10.66 -13.40 9.81
CA PRO A 146 9.75 -12.35 10.24
C PRO A 146 8.31 -12.87 10.25
N LEU A 147 7.53 -12.45 11.25
CA LEU A 147 6.08 -12.62 11.19
C LEU A 147 5.50 -11.48 10.36
N VAL A 148 4.94 -11.81 9.20
CA VAL A 148 4.27 -10.84 8.33
C VAL A 148 2.78 -11.16 8.23
N GLU A 149 1.96 -10.18 8.61
CA GLU A 149 0.50 -10.29 8.62
C GLU A 149 -0.10 -9.04 7.99
N ALA A 150 -1.32 -9.14 7.46
CA ALA A 150 -2.11 -7.98 7.09
C ALA A 150 -3.49 -8.03 7.74
N VAL A 151 -3.94 -6.87 8.23
CA VAL A 151 -5.30 -6.65 8.70
C VAL A 151 -5.99 -5.73 7.71
N MET A 152 -7.15 -6.15 7.24
CA MET A 152 -7.97 -5.39 6.31
C MET A 152 -9.22 -4.95 7.06
N ILE A 153 -9.54 -3.66 7.01
CA ILE A 153 -10.70 -3.09 7.70
C ILE A 153 -11.50 -2.25 6.70
N SER A 154 -12.81 -2.48 6.64
CA SER A 154 -13.77 -1.49 6.13
C SER A 154 -14.63 -1.03 7.28
N ALA A 155 -14.58 0.27 7.57
CA ALA A 155 -15.46 0.94 8.52
C ALA A 155 -16.52 1.81 7.80
N SER A 156 -16.69 1.61 6.50
CA SER A 156 -17.63 2.39 5.69
C SER A 156 -19.09 1.99 5.98
N GLY A 157 -19.95 2.98 6.23
CA GLY A 157 -21.37 2.77 6.48
C GLY A 157 -21.69 2.14 7.84
N GLN A 158 -22.62 1.18 7.87
CA GLN A 158 -23.13 0.53 9.10
C GLN A 158 -22.56 -0.89 9.32
N GLN A 159 -21.70 -1.38 8.42
CA GLN A 159 -21.15 -2.73 8.48
C GLN A 159 -19.63 -2.64 8.59
N GLY A 160 -19.09 -3.10 9.72
CA GLY A 160 -17.65 -3.27 9.89
C GLY A 160 -17.23 -4.64 9.37
N ILE A 161 -16.30 -4.69 8.42
CA ILE A 161 -15.65 -5.92 8.00
C ILE A 161 -14.20 -5.84 8.43
N SER A 162 -13.70 -6.90 9.05
CA SER A 162 -12.28 -7.05 9.32
C SER A 162 -11.83 -8.49 9.19
N PHE A 163 -10.67 -8.71 8.60
CA PHE A 163 -10.04 -10.02 8.54
C PHE A 163 -8.51 -9.91 8.49
N LEU A 164 -7.86 -11.02 8.82
CA LEU A 164 -6.41 -11.17 8.87
C LEU A 164 -5.97 -12.08 7.73
N THR A 165 -4.85 -11.75 7.10
CA THR A 165 -4.06 -12.69 6.29
C THR A 165 -2.66 -12.83 6.87
N ARG A 166 -2.01 -13.95 6.54
CA ARG A 166 -0.64 -14.27 6.94
C ARG A 166 0.19 -14.59 5.72
N SER A 167 1.49 -14.31 5.80
CA SER A 167 2.40 -14.68 4.74
C SER A 167 2.62 -16.19 4.67
N VAL A 168 3.04 -16.64 3.48
CA VAL A 168 3.51 -17.99 3.20
C VAL A 168 4.92 -17.89 2.63
N ASP A 169 5.86 -18.63 3.20
CA ASP A 169 7.25 -18.69 2.70
C ASP A 169 7.31 -19.39 1.34
N LEU A 170 8.19 -18.92 0.45
CA LEU A 170 8.39 -19.43 -0.92
C LEU A 170 9.64 -20.30 -1.07
#